data_AF-A0A4Q2LLA7-F1
#
_entry.id   AF-A0A4Q2LLA7-F1
#
_cell.length_a   1.000
_cell.length_b   1.000
_cell.length_c   1.000
_cell.angle_alpha   90.00
_cell.angle_beta   90.00
_cell.angle_gamma   90.00
#
_symmetry.space_group_name_H-M   'P 1'
#
loop_
_entity.id
_entity.type
_entity.pdbx_description
1 polymer ?
#
loop_
_entity_poly.entity_id
_entity_poly.type
_entity_poly.pdbx_seq_one_letter_code
_entity_poly.pdbx_strand_id
1 'polypeptide(L)'
;MNATNFKRHYYVSVSGKSIEHAPSGSDQLQILATDGEINTLQQLLKREESRDETTALKAPIPYKSADHDPAGDAYDEALIDLYRAIYKLGTSETQQHIAGMNILRELKDTDYNHPGYS
;
A
#
# COMPACT_ATOMS: atom_id res chain seq x y z
N MET A 1 26.81 -9.71 0.05
CA MET A 1 26.21 -8.40 0.37
C MET A 1 25.78 -8.47 1.83
N ASN A 2 26.41 -7.72 2.73
CA ASN A 2 26.03 -7.71 4.14
C ASN A 2 24.79 -6.82 4.29
N ALA A 3 23.62 -7.44 4.47
CA ALA A 3 22.43 -6.69 4.89
C ALA A 3 22.70 -6.13 6.29
N THR A 4 22.86 -4.81 6.38
CA THR A 4 22.99 -4.12 7.66
C THR A 4 21.67 -4.23 8.41
N ASN A 5 21.67 -4.95 9.54
CA ASN A 5 20.48 -5.17 10.37
C ASN A 5 20.09 -3.94 11.23
N PHE A 6 20.62 -2.76 10.88
CA PHE A 6 20.36 -1.52 11.58
C PHE A 6 19.17 -0.82 10.93
N LYS A 7 18.13 -0.56 11.72
CA LYS A 7 16.99 0.23 11.28
C LYS A 7 17.38 1.70 11.16
N ARG A 8 16.99 2.34 10.06
CA ARG A 8 17.19 3.77 9.82
C ARG A 8 15.85 4.42 9.52
N HIS A 9 15.79 5.73 9.69
CA HIS A 9 14.63 6.50 9.30
C HIS A 9 14.57 6.66 7.78
N TYR A 10 13.39 6.42 7.22
CA TYR A 10 13.07 6.68 5.84
C TYR A 10 11.70 7.36 5.75
N TYR A 11 11.48 8.04 4.65
CA TYR A 11 10.28 8.79 4.32
C TYR A 11 9.73 8.24 3.01
N VAL A 12 8.53 7.69 3.05
CA VAL A 12 7.91 7.00 1.92
C VAL A 12 6.81 7.88 1.35
N SER A 13 6.92 8.23 0.07
CA SER A 13 5.83 8.87 -0.67
C SER A 13 5.14 7.80 -1.50
N VAL A 14 3.91 7.43 -1.15
CA VAL A 14 3.11 6.48 -1.93
C VAL A 14 2.73 7.12 -3.27
N SER A 15 2.21 8.35 -3.25
CA SER A 15 1.84 9.10 -4.45
C SER A 15 3.03 9.42 -5.35
N GLY A 16 4.18 9.77 -4.75
CA GLY A 16 5.43 10.04 -5.47
C GLY A 16 6.24 8.80 -5.81
N LYS A 17 5.78 7.60 -5.40
CA LYS A 17 6.45 6.30 -5.59
C LYS A 17 7.94 6.32 -5.19
N SER A 18 8.28 7.08 -4.15
CA SER A 18 9.67 7.34 -3.73
C SER A 18 9.91 6.94 -2.28
N ILE A 19 11.16 6.61 -1.96
CA ILE A 19 11.64 6.42 -0.59
C ILE A 19 12.91 7.24 -0.42
N GLU A 20 12.92 8.08 0.59
CA GLU A 20 13.98 9.06 0.83
C GLU A 20 14.51 8.98 2.26
N HIS A 21 15.75 9.41 2.46
CA HIS A 21 16.39 9.45 3.78
C HIS A 21 16.08 10.73 4.56
N ALA A 22 15.49 11.72 3.91
CA ALA A 22 15.11 13.00 4.47
C ALA A 22 13.67 13.32 4.05
N PRO A 23 12.96 14.12 4.86
CA PRO A 23 11.63 14.60 4.49
C PRO A 23 11.77 15.60 3.34
N SER A 24 11.03 15.37 2.27
CA SER A 24 10.99 16.22 1.06
C SER A 24 9.59 16.72 0.73
N GLY A 25 8.56 16.30 1.49
CA GLY A 25 7.18 16.74 1.31
C GLY A 25 6.31 16.48 2.54
N SER A 26 5.09 17.02 2.52
CA SER A 26 4.09 16.87 3.60
C SER A 26 3.42 15.50 3.63
N ASP A 27 3.33 14.83 2.47
CA ASP A 27 2.56 13.59 2.30
C ASP A 27 3.43 12.32 2.43
N GLN A 28 4.57 12.45 3.11
CA GLN A 28 5.49 11.34 3.31
C GLN A 28 5.23 10.62 4.64
N LEU A 29 5.24 9.29 4.58
CA LEU A 29 5.05 8.43 5.74
C LEU A 29 6.41 8.03 6.31
N GLN A 30 6.61 8.31 7.59
CA GLN A 30 7.87 8.03 8.27
C GLN A 30 7.93 6.57 8.72
N ILE A 31 9.01 5.87 8.35
CA ILE A 31 9.25 4.46 8.70
C ILE A 31 10.63 4.24 9.30
N LEU A 32 10.79 3.11 9.98
CA LEU A 32 12.02 2.57 10.55
C LEU A 32 12.28 1.18 9.98
N ALA A 33 13.24 1.09 9.06
CA ALA A 33 13.49 -0.11 8.29
C ALA A 33 14.98 -0.37 8.10
N THR A 34 15.33 -1.64 7.92
CA THR A 34 16.64 -2.09 7.45
C THR A 34 16.75 -1.97 5.93
N ASP A 35 17.98 -2.04 5.39
CA ASP A 35 18.19 -2.03 3.93
C ASP A 35 17.42 -3.16 3.21
N GLY A 36 17.25 -4.32 3.86
CA GLY A 36 16.47 -5.43 3.34
C GLY A 36 14.98 -5.12 3.26
N GLU A 37 14.41 -4.57 4.35
CA GLU A 37 13.00 -4.14 4.40
C GLU A 37 12.72 -3.02 3.38
N ILE A 38 13.66 -2.08 3.19
CA ILE A 38 13.56 -1.04 2.15
C ILE A 38 13.59 -1.64 0.76
N ASN A 39 14.43 -2.66 0.51
CA ASN A 39 14.45 -3.33 -0.79
C ASN A 39 13.10 -3.98 -1.11
N THR A 40 12.49 -4.66 -0.12
CA THR A 40 11.14 -5.22 -0.26
C THR A 40 10.11 -4.14 -0.53
N LEU A 41 10.16 -3.01 0.19
CA LEU A 41 9.23 -1.90 0.01
C LEU A 41 9.36 -1.25 -1.37
N GLN A 42 10.59 -1.10 -1.88
CA GLN A 42 10.86 -0.65 -3.24
C GLN A 42 10.26 -1.58 -4.30
N GLN A 43 10.32 -2.90 -4.09
CA GLN A 43 9.72 -3.86 -5.01
C GLN A 43 8.19 -3.75 -5.04
N LEU A 44 7.56 -3.53 -3.87
CA LEU A 44 6.12 -3.29 -3.78
C LEU A 44 5.71 -2.01 -4.52
N LEU A 45 6.45 -0.89 -4.33
CA LEU A 45 6.21 0.36 -5.05
C LEU A 45 6.31 0.21 -6.58
N LYS A 46 7.33 -0.51 -7.06
CA LYS A 46 7.49 -0.77 -8.50
C LYS A 46 6.36 -1.63 -9.08
N ARG A 47 5.84 -2.58 -8.30
CA ARG A 47 4.70 -3.41 -8.72
C ARG A 47 3.43 -2.58 -8.91
N GLU A 48 3.20 -1.59 -8.04
CA GLU A 48 2.12 -0.61 -8.21
C GLU A 48 2.32 0.23 -9.47
N GLU A 49 3.55 0.69 -9.74
CA GLU A 49 3.86 1.47 -10.93
C GLU A 49 3.63 0.72 -12.25
N SER A 50 4.08 -0.54 -12.33
CA SER A 50 3.92 -1.35 -13.55
C SER A 50 2.45 -1.68 -13.87
N ARG A 51 1.57 -1.68 -12.86
CA ARG A 51 0.12 -1.84 -13.07
C ARG A 51 -0.50 -0.59 -13.69
N ASP A 52 -0.03 0.59 -13.31
CA ASP A 52 -0.39 1.88 -13.91
C ASP A 52 -0.09 1.89 -15.41
N GLU A 53 1.13 1.47 -15.79
CA GLU A 53 1.57 1.41 -17.19
C GLU A 53 0.82 0.34 -18.01
N THR A 54 0.56 -0.83 -17.42
CA THR A 54 -0.20 -1.90 -18.09
C THR A 54 -1.69 -1.55 -18.23
N THR A 55 -2.24 -0.74 -17.33
CA THR A 55 -3.62 -0.25 -17.38
C THR A 55 -3.76 0.91 -18.37
N ALA A 56 -2.75 1.79 -18.48
CA ALA A 56 -2.72 2.87 -19.47
C ALA A 56 -2.61 2.36 -20.92
N LEU A 57 -2.01 1.18 -21.14
CA LEU A 57 -1.94 0.51 -22.45
C LEU A 57 -3.19 -0.32 -22.80
N LYS A 58 -4.06 -0.60 -21.83
CA LYS A 58 -5.39 -1.14 -22.11
C LYS A 58 -6.30 0.03 -22.45
N ALA A 59 -6.44 0.24 -23.76
CA ALA A 59 -7.49 1.01 -24.40
C ALA A 59 -8.84 0.96 -23.65
N PRO A 60 -9.76 1.91 -23.87
CA PRO A 60 -11.14 1.74 -23.48
C PRO A 60 -11.73 0.55 -24.24
N ILE A 61 -11.62 -0.65 -23.65
CA ILE A 61 -12.52 -1.74 -23.94
C ILE A 61 -13.81 -1.34 -23.22
N PRO A 62 -14.95 -1.23 -23.92
CA PRO A 62 -16.21 -0.92 -23.27
C PRO A 62 -16.43 -1.94 -22.16
N TYR A 63 -16.48 -1.40 -20.95
CA TYR A 63 -16.78 -2.00 -19.67
C TYR A 63 -17.91 -3.06 -19.81
N LYS A 64 -17.55 -4.27 -20.24
CA LYS A 64 -18.43 -5.43 -20.19
C LYS A 64 -18.19 -6.04 -18.84
N SER A 65 -19.26 -6.02 -18.04
CA SER A 65 -19.31 -6.33 -16.60
C SER A 65 -19.06 -5.13 -15.67
N ALA A 66 -19.69 -3.99 -15.97
CA ALA A 66 -20.38 -3.25 -14.92
C ALA A 66 -21.71 -3.98 -14.67
N ASP A 67 -21.72 -5.03 -13.86
CA ASP A 67 -22.97 -5.57 -13.30
C ASP A 67 -22.66 -6.36 -12.02
N HIS A 68 -23.11 -5.78 -10.91
CA HIS A 68 -23.31 -6.34 -9.57
C HIS A 68 -22.10 -6.78 -8.73
N ASP A 69 -21.52 -5.82 -8.00
CA ASP A 69 -21.33 -5.97 -6.54
C ASP A 69 -21.28 -4.55 -5.91
N PRO A 70 -21.88 -4.29 -4.73
CA PRO A 70 -21.90 -2.96 -4.10
C PRO A 70 -20.54 -2.41 -3.62
N ALA A 71 -19.41 -3.05 -3.96
CA ALA A 71 -18.07 -2.68 -3.51
C ALA A 71 -17.43 -1.60 -4.42
N GLY A 72 -17.99 -0.40 -4.42
CA GLY A 72 -17.54 0.73 -5.24
C GLY A 72 -16.24 1.42 -4.84
N ASP A 73 -15.50 0.93 -3.84
CA ASP A 73 -14.28 1.59 -3.31
C ASP A 73 -13.22 0.59 -2.80
N ALA A 74 -13.20 -0.63 -3.37
CA ALA A 74 -12.21 -1.63 -2.98
C ALA A 74 -10.82 -1.19 -3.46
N TYR A 75 -9.94 -0.84 -2.52
CA TYR A 75 -8.54 -0.62 -2.81
C TYR A 75 -7.92 -1.85 -3.48
N ASP A 76 -7.04 -1.64 -4.46
CA ASP A 76 -6.29 -2.72 -5.08
C ASP A 76 -5.50 -3.53 -4.04
N GLU A 77 -5.51 -4.87 -4.15
CA GLU A 77 -4.79 -5.75 -3.22
C GLU A 77 -3.31 -5.39 -3.04
N ALA A 78 -2.67 -4.93 -4.12
CA ALA A 78 -1.26 -4.61 -4.11
C ALA A 78 -0.97 -3.24 -3.46
N LEU A 79 -1.92 -2.29 -3.54
CA LEU A 79 -1.93 -1.05 -2.77
C LEU A 79 -2.13 -1.36 -1.28
N ILE A 80 -3.05 -2.28 -0.95
CA ILE A 80 -3.26 -2.72 0.42
C ILE A 80 -1.99 -3.38 0.99
N ASP A 81 -1.30 -4.24 0.23
CA ASP A 81 -0.05 -4.86 0.66
C ASP A 81 1.09 -3.83 0.85
N LEU A 82 1.14 -2.79 0.01
CA LEU A 82 2.05 -1.67 0.21
C LEU A 82 1.77 -0.95 1.54
N TYR A 83 0.52 -0.53 1.79
CA TYR A 83 0.15 0.15 3.03
C TYR A 83 0.33 -0.73 4.26
N ARG A 84 0.12 -2.05 4.15
CA ARG A 84 0.46 -3.01 5.23
C ARG A 84 1.95 -3.03 5.54
N ALA A 85 2.80 -3.04 4.52
CA ALA A 85 4.25 -3.02 4.72
C ALA A 85 4.68 -1.70 5.37
N ILE A 86 4.14 -0.57 4.90
CA ILE A 86 4.40 0.74 5.50
C ILE A 86 3.89 0.79 6.95
N TYR A 87 2.70 0.25 7.24
CA TYR A 87 2.16 0.20 8.60
C TYR A 87 3.08 -0.58 9.56
N LYS A 88 3.59 -1.75 9.13
CA LYS A 88 4.50 -2.57 9.95
C LYS A 88 5.84 -1.90 10.23
N LEU A 89 6.34 -1.11 9.29
CA LEU A 89 7.62 -0.40 9.40
C LEU A 89 7.45 1.02 9.95
N GLY A 90 6.22 1.54 9.99
CA GLY A 90 5.88 2.91 10.31
C GLY A 90 6.12 3.27 11.77
N THR A 91 6.41 4.55 12.00
CA THR A 91 6.33 5.15 13.33
C THR A 91 4.89 5.13 13.85
N SER A 92 4.70 5.40 15.14
CA SER A 92 3.36 5.47 15.75
C SER A 92 2.43 6.45 15.01
N GLU A 93 2.96 7.59 14.56
CA GLU A 93 2.21 8.57 13.77
C GLU A 93 1.75 7.99 12.43
N THR A 94 2.66 7.35 11.69
CA THR A 94 2.35 6.67 10.42
C THR A 94 1.31 5.56 10.61
N GLN A 95 1.42 4.77 11.68
CA GLN A 95 0.45 3.72 11.99
C GLN A 95 -0.93 4.30 12.29
N GLN A 96 -1.00 5.37 13.07
CA GLN A 96 -2.26 6.06 13.37
C GLN A 96 -2.89 6.67 12.12
N HIS A 97 -2.07 7.28 11.26
CA HIS A 97 -2.52 7.84 9.98
C HIS A 97 -3.15 6.75 9.10
N ILE A 98 -2.43 5.65 8.85
CA ILE A 98 -2.92 4.54 8.01
C ILE A 98 -4.14 3.85 8.65
N ALA A 99 -4.16 3.70 9.97
CA ALA A 99 -5.33 3.14 10.67
C ALA A 99 -6.58 4.02 10.51
N GLY A 100 -6.40 5.35 10.45
CA GLY A 100 -7.47 6.31 10.19
C GLY A 100 -8.00 6.30 8.75
N MET A 101 -7.18 5.88 7.79
CA MET A 101 -7.58 5.80 6.36
C MET A 101 -8.56 4.67 6.06
N ASN A 102 -8.83 3.75 7.02
CA ASN A 102 -9.70 2.59 6.85
C ASN A 102 -9.28 1.58 5.74
N ILE A 103 -8.20 1.83 5.01
CA ILE A 103 -7.64 0.98 3.94
C ILE A 103 -7.29 -0.44 4.39
N LEU A 104 -6.98 -0.63 5.67
CA LEU A 104 -6.67 -1.94 6.24
C LEU A 104 -7.91 -2.72 6.73
N ARG A 105 -9.12 -2.12 6.71
CA ARG A 105 -10.36 -2.83 7.09
C ARG A 105 -10.90 -3.73 5.98
N GLU A 106 -10.63 -3.42 4.71
CA GLU A 106 -10.97 -4.26 3.55
C GLU A 106 -10.39 -5.70 3.68
N LEU A 107 -9.37 -5.87 4.50
CA LEU A 107 -8.73 -7.14 4.80
C LEU A 107 -9.47 -7.99 5.83
N LYS A 108 -10.37 -7.39 6.62
CA LYS A 108 -11.19 -8.09 7.61
C LYS A 108 -12.49 -8.62 7.00
N ASP A 109 -12.92 -8.07 5.87
CA ASP A 109 -14.13 -8.52 5.18
C ASP A 109 -13.92 -9.84 4.41
N THR A 110 -12.68 -10.21 4.09
CA THR A 110 -12.37 -11.51 3.47
C THR A 110 -12.36 -12.69 4.45
N ASP A 111 -12.53 -12.44 5.76
CA ASP A 111 -12.76 -13.44 6.81
C ASP A 111 -14.04 -13.12 7.60
N TYR A 112 -15.04 -12.47 6.99
CA TYR A 112 -16.39 -12.52 7.55
C TYR A 112 -17.03 -13.85 7.14
N ASN A 113 -16.74 -14.88 7.93
CA ASN A 113 -17.73 -15.94 8.16
C ASN A 113 -19.05 -15.22 8.44
N HIS A 114 -20.00 -15.27 7.50
CA HIS A 114 -21.37 -14.80 7.70
C HIS A 114 -22.11 -15.88 8.51
N PRO A 115 -22.22 -15.84 9.86
CA PRO A 115 -23.39 -16.43 10.49
C PRO A 115 -24.58 -15.60 10.03
N GLY A 116 -25.57 -16.29 9.49
CA GLY A 116 -26.58 -15.71 8.63
C GLY A 116 -27.30 -14.49 9.18
N TYR A 117 -27.61 -13.59 8.25
CA TYR A 117 -28.81 -12.79 8.37
C TYR A 117 -30.00 -13.74 8.23
N SER A 118 -30.68 -14.01 9.35
CA SER A 118 -32.05 -14.55 9.40
C SER A 118 -33.06 -13.40 9.35
#